data_AF-A0A7S1PMQ1-F1
#
_entry.id   AF-A0A7S1PMQ1-F1
#
_cell.length_a   1.000
_cell.length_b   1.000
_cell.length_c   1.000
_cell.angle_alpha   90.00
_cell.angle_beta   90.00
_cell.angle_gamma   90.00
#
_symmetry.space_group_name_H-M   'P 1'
#
loop_
_entity.id
_entity.type
_entity.pdbx_description
1 polymer ?
#
loop_
_entity_poly.entity_id
_entity_poly.type
_entity_poly.pdbx_seq_one_letter_code
_entity_poly.pdbx_strand_id
1 'polypeptide(L)'
;GGRGRLVGVDVAEHRLAACRTLCSKYRVGEVAMLVPADGASWCLRSWDLLERLRAAERDGHGKKGRKRRRERALAEEAKSQAEDAGVGSGAHVLFDRVLVDAECTHDGSVKHIEKYRTQWGGLESMDRRVPWLSTTQLEELVALQRRLLWNGWRQLKPGGVLVYSTCSLASVQNEEVVRWLLDSDPSAAKLDPLPFELGQPGDGVG
;
A
#
# COMPACT_ATOMS: atom_id res chain seq x y z
N GLY A 1 2.10 25.75 -12.47
CA GLY A 1 2.18 24.66 -11.49
C GLY A 1 2.40 23.37 -12.23
N GLY A 2 3.47 22.63 -11.94
CA GLY A 2 3.74 21.35 -12.61
C GLY A 2 2.67 20.30 -12.27
N ARG A 3 2.41 19.36 -13.19
CA ARG A 3 1.56 18.20 -12.88
C ARG A 3 2.26 17.35 -11.83
N GLY A 4 1.54 16.90 -10.80
CA GLY A 4 2.05 15.97 -9.79
C GLY A 4 2.42 14.60 -10.39
N ARG A 5 3.08 13.75 -9.60
CA ARG A 5 3.43 12.37 -9.97
C ARG A 5 2.80 11.39 -8.99
N LEU A 6 2.44 10.21 -9.48
CA LEU A 6 1.88 9.12 -8.70
C LEU A 6 2.67 7.84 -8.95
N VAL A 7 2.96 7.10 -7.89
CA VAL A 7 3.59 5.78 -7.97
C VAL A 7 2.66 4.78 -7.31
N GLY A 8 2.30 3.72 -8.04
CA GLY A 8 1.54 2.59 -7.52
C GLY A 8 2.39 1.33 -7.49
N VAL A 9 2.34 0.60 -6.40
CA VAL A 9 3.13 -0.61 -6.17
C VAL A 9 2.20 -1.76 -5.82
N ASP A 10 2.36 -2.90 -6.49
CA ASP A 10 1.61 -4.11 -6.18
C ASP A 10 2.45 -5.33 -6.60
N VAL A 11 2.42 -6.41 -5.82
CA VAL A 11 3.10 -7.67 -6.16
C VAL A 11 2.47 -8.37 -7.36
N ALA A 12 1.17 -8.14 -7.62
CA ALA A 12 0.39 -8.84 -8.63
C ALA A 12 0.41 -8.10 -9.98
N GLU A 13 1.17 -8.64 -10.94
CA GLU A 13 1.26 -8.06 -12.29
C GLU A 13 -0.09 -7.94 -13.02
N HIS A 14 -1.02 -8.86 -12.78
CA HIS A 14 -2.35 -8.83 -13.39
C HIS A 14 -3.22 -7.69 -12.85
N ARG A 15 -3.13 -7.37 -11.54
CA ARG A 15 -3.81 -6.21 -10.95
C ARG A 15 -3.24 -4.92 -11.52
N LEU A 16 -1.92 -4.82 -11.64
CA LEU A 16 -1.27 -3.67 -12.28
C LEU A 16 -1.66 -3.52 -13.74
N ALA A 17 -1.84 -4.60 -14.51
CA ALA A 17 -2.33 -4.53 -15.87
C ALA A 17 -3.74 -3.92 -15.94
N ALA A 18 -4.65 -4.33 -15.04
CA ALA A 18 -5.97 -3.72 -14.93
C ALA A 18 -5.89 -2.24 -14.56
N CYS A 19 -5.03 -1.88 -13.59
CA CYS A 19 -4.78 -0.48 -13.23
C CYS A 19 -4.25 0.34 -14.40
N ARG A 20 -3.34 -0.20 -15.24
CA ARG A 20 -2.86 0.48 -16.46
C ARG A 20 -3.99 0.77 -17.43
N THR A 21 -4.93 -0.16 -17.63
CA THR A 21 -6.12 0.06 -18.45
C THR A 21 -6.98 1.20 -17.89
N LEU A 22 -7.18 1.26 -16.57
CA LEU A 22 -7.90 2.37 -15.92
C LEU A 22 -7.15 3.69 -16.07
N CYS A 23 -5.83 3.71 -15.86
CA CYS A 23 -5.02 4.91 -16.04
C CYS A 23 -5.08 5.44 -17.48
N SER A 24 -5.13 4.56 -18.48
CA SER A 24 -5.33 4.92 -19.88
C SER A 24 -6.73 5.48 -20.11
N LYS A 25 -7.77 4.78 -19.66
CA LYS A 25 -9.18 5.19 -19.78
C LYS A 25 -9.42 6.59 -19.22
N TYR A 26 -8.85 6.90 -18.06
CA TYR A 26 -9.00 8.19 -17.38
C TYR A 26 -7.89 9.20 -17.69
N ARG A 27 -7.01 8.90 -18.67
CA ARG A 27 -5.93 9.79 -19.14
C ARG A 27 -4.97 10.28 -18.05
N VAL A 28 -4.72 9.44 -17.04
CA VAL A 28 -3.74 9.70 -15.96
C VAL A 28 -2.44 8.90 -16.13
N GLY A 29 -2.34 8.09 -17.19
CA GLY A 29 -1.17 7.26 -17.47
C GLY A 29 0.14 8.03 -17.67
N GLU A 30 0.10 9.33 -17.94
CA GLU A 30 1.31 10.18 -18.05
C GLU A 30 1.96 10.44 -16.68
N VAL A 31 1.15 10.58 -15.63
CA VAL A 31 1.57 10.94 -14.27
C VAL A 31 1.63 9.74 -13.32
N ALA A 32 0.96 8.63 -13.65
CA ALA A 32 0.93 7.40 -12.87
C ALA A 32 1.98 6.40 -13.36
N MET A 33 2.83 5.94 -12.44
CA MET A 33 3.84 4.92 -12.69
C MET A 33 3.56 3.69 -11.83
N LEU A 34 3.36 2.54 -12.47
CA LEU A 34 2.94 1.31 -11.81
C LEU A 34 4.05 0.26 -11.80
N VAL A 35 4.48 -0.15 -10.60
CA VAL A 35 5.67 -0.97 -10.37
C VAL A 35 5.28 -2.31 -9.75
N PRO A 36 5.61 -3.44 -10.40
CA PRO A 36 5.43 -4.77 -9.81
C PRO A 36 6.46 -5.03 -8.72
N ALA A 37 6.14 -4.77 -7.45
CA ALA A 37 7.07 -4.98 -6.33
C ALA A 37 6.34 -5.23 -5.01
N ASP A 38 7.09 -5.71 -4.01
CA ASP A 38 6.59 -5.87 -2.64
C ASP A 38 6.48 -4.52 -1.95
N GLY A 39 5.26 -4.05 -1.72
CA GLY A 39 4.98 -2.79 -1.03
C GLY A 39 5.49 -2.74 0.42
N ALA A 40 5.81 -3.89 1.03
CA ALA A 40 6.35 -3.96 2.39
C ALA A 40 7.86 -3.68 2.46
N SER A 41 8.55 -3.63 1.31
CA SER A 41 10.00 -3.43 1.23
C SER A 41 10.45 -2.49 0.11
N TRP A 42 9.61 -2.26 -0.90
CA TRP A 42 9.93 -1.40 -2.04
C TRP A 42 9.91 0.07 -1.64
N CYS A 43 10.89 0.81 -2.15
CA CYS A 43 10.88 2.26 -2.06
C CYS A 43 11.54 2.89 -3.28
N LEU A 44 11.10 4.11 -3.60
CA LEU A 44 11.63 4.85 -4.72
C LEU A 44 13.02 5.41 -4.38
N ARG A 45 14.04 4.92 -5.09
CA ARG A 45 15.43 5.40 -4.91
C ARG A 45 15.68 6.70 -5.66
N SER A 46 15.35 6.73 -6.95
CA SER A 46 15.51 7.88 -7.83
C SER A 46 14.38 7.94 -8.86
N TRP A 47 14.03 9.15 -9.30
CA TRP A 47 13.07 9.31 -10.40
C TRP A 47 13.63 8.77 -11.72
N ASP A 48 14.95 8.82 -11.91
CA ASP A 48 15.61 8.29 -13.10
C ASP A 48 15.52 6.76 -13.19
N LEU A 49 15.60 6.05 -12.06
CA LEU A 49 15.30 4.62 -12.02
C LEU A 49 13.87 4.35 -12.48
N LEU A 50 12.91 5.13 -11.98
CA LEU A 50 11.50 4.90 -12.29
C LEU A 50 11.19 5.15 -13.77
N GLU A 51 11.78 6.18 -14.37
CA GLU A 51 11.65 6.42 -15.81
C GLU A 51 12.32 5.31 -16.63
N ARG A 52 13.47 4.78 -16.19
CA ARG A 52 14.11 3.60 -16.82
C ARG A 52 13.21 2.36 -16.74
N LEU A 53 12.59 2.10 -15.59
CA LEU A 53 11.63 1.00 -15.41
C LEU A 53 10.40 1.18 -16.30
N ARG A 54 9.86 2.40 -16.40
CA ARG A 54 8.75 2.72 -17.30
C ARG A 54 9.12 2.52 -18.76
N ALA A 55 10.33 2.93 -19.16
CA ALA A 55 10.84 2.70 -20.51
C ALA A 55 11.11 1.22 -20.81
N ALA A 56 11.37 0.38 -19.78
CA ALA A 56 11.49 -1.07 -19.93
C ALA A 56 10.14 -1.75 -20.23
N GLU A 57 9.03 -1.15 -19.80
CA GLU A 57 7.66 -1.67 -19.99
C GLU A 57 7.00 -1.27 -21.33
N ARG A 58 7.54 -0.26 -22.05
CA ARG A 58 6.99 0.20 -23.34
C ARG A 58 6.99 -0.90 -24.40
N ASP A 59 5.95 -0.90 -25.23
CA ASP A 59 5.69 -1.92 -26.26
C ASP A 59 6.80 -2.01 -27.31
N GLY A 60 7.05 -3.22 -27.82
CA GLY A 60 8.08 -3.49 -28.85
C GLY A 60 9.02 -4.66 -28.54
N HIS A 61 9.04 -5.13 -27.29
CA HIS A 61 9.87 -6.27 -26.87
C HIS A 61 8.99 -7.26 -26.09
N GLY A 62 8.92 -8.51 -26.54
CA GLY A 62 8.09 -9.55 -25.88
C GLY A 62 8.43 -9.74 -24.38
N LYS A 63 7.63 -10.52 -23.65
CA LYS A 63 7.73 -10.70 -22.18
C LYS A 63 9.18 -10.89 -21.66
N LYS A 64 9.98 -11.73 -22.33
CA LYS A 64 11.40 -11.97 -21.99
C LYS A 64 12.27 -10.71 -22.09
N GLY A 65 12.02 -9.86 -23.09
CA GLY A 65 12.75 -8.61 -23.29
C GLY A 65 12.47 -7.57 -22.22
N ARG A 66 11.19 -7.41 -21.83
CA ARG A 66 10.79 -6.52 -20.73
C ARG A 66 11.45 -6.92 -19.42
N LYS A 67 11.37 -8.20 -19.06
CA LYS A 67 12.01 -8.76 -17.85
C LYS A 67 13.51 -8.45 -17.81
N ARG A 68 14.24 -8.76 -18.88
CA ARG A 68 15.69 -8.53 -18.96
C ARG A 68 16.07 -7.05 -18.78
N ARG A 69 15.32 -6.13 -19.40
CA ARG A 69 15.59 -4.67 -19.28
C ARG A 69 15.27 -4.15 -17.88
N ARG A 70 14.20 -4.66 -17.27
CA ARG A 70 13.84 -4.36 -15.88
C ARG A 70 14.93 -4.81 -14.90
N GLU A 71 15.37 -6.06 -15.00
CA GLU A 71 16.45 -6.62 -14.18
C GLU A 71 17.74 -5.81 -14.35
N ARG A 72 18.07 -5.41 -15.59
CA ARG A 72 19.22 -4.54 -15.87
C ARG A 72 19.10 -3.17 -15.18
N ALA A 73 17.95 -2.50 -15.27
CA ALA A 73 17.74 -1.20 -14.63
C ALA A 73 17.87 -1.29 -13.10
N LEU A 74 17.34 -2.36 -12.49
CA LEU A 74 17.46 -2.61 -11.06
C LEU A 74 18.91 -2.93 -10.64
N ALA A 75 19.64 -3.72 -11.44
CA ALA A 75 21.04 -4.04 -11.17
C ALA A 75 21.95 -2.82 -11.31
N GLU A 76 21.72 -1.97 -12.31
CA GLU A 76 22.44 -0.69 -12.50
C GLU A 76 22.22 0.25 -11.31
N GLU A 77 20.99 0.33 -10.78
CA GLU A 77 20.72 1.10 -9.56
C GLU A 77 21.44 0.51 -8.35
N ALA A 78 21.32 -0.80 -8.13
CA ALA A 78 21.96 -1.45 -6.98
C ALA A 78 23.48 -1.25 -6.97
N LYS A 79 24.11 -1.27 -8.16
CA LYS A 79 25.54 -0.98 -8.31
C LYS A 79 25.86 0.48 -7.96
N SER A 80 25.08 1.42 -8.49
CA SER A 80 25.25 2.85 -8.20
C SER A 80 25.11 3.15 -6.70
N GLN A 81 24.19 2.47 -6.02
CA GLN A 81 24.01 2.60 -4.56
C GLN A 81 25.17 2.03 -3.74
N ALA A 82 25.76 0.92 -4.16
CA ALA A 82 26.92 0.35 -3.50
C ALA A 82 28.14 1.28 -3.59
N GLU A 83 28.26 2.04 -4.68
CA GLU A 83 29.29 3.04 -4.91
C GLU A 83 29.05 4.32 -4.06
N ASP A 84 27.79 4.76 -3.92
CA ASP A 84 27.41 5.93 -3.10
C ASP A 84 27.38 5.66 -1.59
N ALA A 85 27.28 4.39 -1.15
CA ALA A 85 27.23 4.04 0.27
C ALA A 85 28.49 4.43 1.07
N GLY A 86 29.57 4.82 0.39
CA GLY A 86 30.78 5.40 1.00
C GLY A 86 30.67 6.88 1.40
N VAL A 87 29.61 7.58 0.96
CA VAL A 87 29.40 9.03 1.21
C VAL A 87 27.96 9.26 1.65
N GLY A 88 27.65 9.00 2.92
CA GLY A 88 26.47 9.53 3.63
C GLY A 88 25.08 9.22 3.04
N SER A 89 24.38 8.24 3.62
CA SER A 89 22.93 7.95 3.51
C SER A 89 22.32 8.03 2.10
N GLY A 90 22.19 6.89 1.43
CA GLY A 90 21.53 6.78 0.12
C GLY A 90 20.11 7.34 0.16
N ALA A 91 19.93 8.59 -0.26
CA ALA A 91 18.68 9.31 -0.19
C ALA A 91 17.60 8.57 -1.00
N HIS A 92 16.52 8.18 -0.34
CA HIS A 92 15.32 7.73 -1.05
C HIS A 92 14.45 8.94 -1.37
N VAL A 93 13.70 8.85 -2.47
CA VAL A 93 12.67 9.85 -2.76
C VAL A 93 11.57 9.71 -1.72
N LEU A 94 11.30 10.81 -1.01
CA LEU A 94 10.19 10.91 -0.07
C LEU A 94 8.96 11.52 -0.76
N PHE A 95 7.78 11.13 -0.28
CA PHE A 95 6.49 11.55 -0.81
C PHE A 95 5.81 12.56 0.10
N ASP A 96 5.09 13.50 -0.51
CA ASP A 96 4.23 14.43 0.23
C ASP A 96 3.00 13.71 0.78
N ARG A 97 2.54 12.65 0.11
CA ARG A 97 1.34 11.87 0.44
C ARG A 97 1.60 10.39 0.17
N VAL A 98 1.16 9.52 1.08
CA VAL A 98 1.23 8.05 0.95
C VAL A 98 -0.13 7.45 1.26
N LEU A 99 -0.58 6.50 0.45
CA LEU A 99 -1.76 5.68 0.71
C LEU A 99 -1.33 4.23 0.83
N VAL A 100 -1.65 3.60 1.96
CA VAL A 100 -1.48 2.18 2.22
C VAL A 100 -2.88 1.56 2.25
N ASP A 101 -3.31 1.04 1.11
CA ASP A 101 -4.49 0.19 1.00
C ASP A 101 -4.04 -1.26 1.22
N ALA A 102 -4.24 -1.77 2.42
CA ALA A 102 -3.63 -3.02 2.86
C ALA A 102 -4.52 -4.23 2.58
N GLU A 103 -3.89 -5.36 2.26
CA GLU A 103 -4.57 -6.65 2.21
C GLU A 103 -5.22 -6.95 3.57
N CYS A 104 -6.49 -7.32 3.55
CA CYS A 104 -7.36 -7.47 4.72
C CYS A 104 -8.14 -8.80 4.66
N THR A 105 -8.87 -9.11 5.72
CA THR A 105 -9.79 -10.27 5.75
C THR A 105 -11.06 -10.09 4.90
N HIS A 106 -11.30 -8.90 4.33
CA HIS A 106 -12.46 -8.58 3.47
C HIS A 106 -13.83 -8.72 4.11
N ASP A 107 -13.87 -8.69 5.44
CA ASP A 107 -15.07 -8.90 6.23
C ASP A 107 -16.02 -7.72 6.31
N GLY A 108 -15.58 -6.52 5.94
CA GLY A 108 -16.46 -5.37 5.70
C GLY A 108 -17.14 -5.40 4.33
N SER A 109 -16.82 -6.35 3.45
CA SER A 109 -17.48 -6.44 2.14
C SER A 109 -18.88 -7.04 2.26
N VAL A 110 -19.86 -6.46 1.54
CA VAL A 110 -21.27 -6.91 1.55
C VAL A 110 -21.40 -8.41 1.31
N LYS A 111 -20.65 -8.95 0.33
CA LYS A 111 -20.65 -10.38 0.01
C LYS A 111 -20.14 -11.23 1.16
N HIS A 112 -19.12 -10.77 1.87
CA HIS A 112 -18.55 -11.51 2.99
C HIS A 112 -19.49 -11.47 4.20
N ILE A 113 -20.05 -10.30 4.50
CA ILE A 113 -21.07 -10.12 5.54
C ILE A 113 -22.24 -11.08 5.26
N GLU A 114 -22.79 -11.07 4.04
CA GLU A 114 -23.91 -11.94 3.66
C GLU A 114 -23.56 -13.43 3.84
N LYS A 115 -22.40 -13.85 3.34
CA LYS A 115 -21.96 -15.26 3.36
C LYS A 115 -21.80 -15.79 4.77
N TYR A 116 -21.28 -14.99 5.68
CA TYR A 116 -20.89 -15.47 7.00
C TYR A 116 -21.80 -14.95 8.12
N ARG A 117 -22.80 -14.12 7.84
CA ARG A 117 -23.73 -13.54 8.83
C ARG A 117 -24.21 -14.51 9.92
N THR A 118 -24.48 -15.77 9.56
CA THR A 118 -24.97 -16.81 10.49
C THR A 118 -23.88 -17.43 11.37
N GLN A 119 -22.62 -17.39 10.95
CA GLN A 119 -21.46 -17.90 11.71
C GLN A 119 -20.90 -16.86 12.69
N TRP A 120 -21.26 -15.59 12.50
CA TRP A 120 -20.70 -14.48 13.28
C TRP A 120 -21.39 -14.27 14.63
N GLY A 121 -22.55 -14.89 14.87
CA GLY A 121 -23.34 -14.67 16.09
C GLY A 121 -23.99 -13.29 16.20
N GLY A 122 -23.91 -12.45 15.16
CA GLY A 122 -24.40 -11.07 15.12
C GLY A 122 -23.31 -10.06 14.74
N LEU A 123 -23.71 -8.80 14.47
CA LEU A 123 -22.77 -7.68 14.21
C LEU A 123 -22.03 -7.23 15.49
N GLU A 124 -22.61 -7.51 16.66
CA GLU A 124 -22.06 -7.09 17.95
C GLU A 124 -20.84 -7.92 18.39
N SER A 125 -20.68 -9.12 17.84
CA SER A 125 -19.56 -10.04 18.12
C SER A 125 -18.36 -9.86 17.18
N MET A 126 -18.40 -8.87 16.29
CA MET A 126 -17.42 -8.64 15.21
C MET A 126 -16.09 -8.01 15.66
N ASP A 127 -16.07 -7.35 16.82
CA ASP A 127 -14.99 -6.45 17.20
C ASP A 127 -13.59 -7.11 17.22
N ARG A 128 -13.51 -8.42 17.47
CA ARG A 128 -12.22 -9.11 17.65
C ARG A 128 -12.09 -10.49 16.99
N ARG A 129 -13.08 -10.96 16.22
CA ARG A 129 -13.10 -12.34 15.74
C ARG A 129 -13.22 -12.42 14.23
N VAL A 130 -12.24 -13.12 13.63
CA VAL A 130 -12.20 -13.53 12.23
C VAL A 130 -12.33 -15.06 12.18
N PRO A 131 -13.53 -15.63 12.49
CA PRO A 131 -13.68 -17.07 12.74
C PRO A 131 -13.32 -17.99 11.56
N TRP A 132 -13.17 -17.46 10.35
CA TRP A 132 -12.79 -18.22 9.16
C TRP A 132 -11.27 -18.21 8.88
N LEU A 133 -10.45 -17.53 9.69
CA LEU A 133 -8.99 -17.63 9.67
C LEU A 133 -8.49 -18.32 10.93
N SER A 134 -7.40 -19.09 10.80
CA SER A 134 -6.66 -19.54 11.98
C SER A 134 -5.93 -18.37 12.64
N THR A 135 -5.59 -18.52 13.93
CA THR A 135 -4.81 -17.51 14.67
C THR A 135 -3.50 -17.18 13.95
N THR A 136 -2.77 -18.19 13.47
CA THR A 136 -1.50 -17.98 12.74
C THR A 136 -1.71 -17.21 11.44
N GLN A 137 -2.76 -17.50 10.67
CA GLN A 137 -3.05 -16.76 9.43
C GLN A 137 -3.37 -15.29 9.71
N LEU A 138 -4.11 -15.03 10.80
CA LEU A 138 -4.43 -13.66 11.22
C LEU A 138 -3.17 -12.91 11.68
N GLU A 139 -2.30 -13.56 12.45
CA GLU A 139 -1.03 -12.99 12.90
C GLU A 139 -0.09 -12.65 11.73
N GLU A 140 0.03 -13.53 10.74
CA GLU A 140 0.82 -13.30 9.53
C GLU A 140 0.26 -12.12 8.71
N LEU A 141 -1.06 -12.02 8.60
CA LEU A 141 -1.73 -10.92 7.90
C LEU A 141 -1.50 -9.58 8.61
N VAL A 142 -1.66 -9.53 9.94
CA VAL A 142 -1.40 -8.33 10.74
C VAL A 142 0.08 -7.94 10.67
N ALA A 143 0.99 -8.92 10.67
CA ALA A 143 2.42 -8.66 10.50
C ALA A 143 2.72 -8.04 9.12
N LEU A 144 2.07 -8.52 8.06
CA LEU A 144 2.17 -7.91 6.72
C LEU A 144 1.64 -6.48 6.72
N GLN A 145 0.47 -6.23 7.31
CA GLN A 145 -0.13 -4.89 7.40
C GLN A 145 0.79 -3.90 8.12
N ARG A 146 1.39 -4.30 9.25
CA ARG A 146 2.38 -3.49 9.98
C ARG A 146 3.59 -3.16 9.12
N ARG A 147 4.13 -4.14 8.38
CA ARG A 147 5.26 -3.92 7.47
C ARG A 147 4.91 -2.96 6.32
N LEU A 148 3.73 -3.10 5.73
CA LEU A 148 3.23 -2.19 4.69
C LEU A 148 3.10 -0.76 5.23
N LEU A 149 2.45 -0.60 6.39
CA LEU A 149 2.27 0.69 7.04
C LEU A 149 3.62 1.35 7.38
N TRP A 150 4.55 0.60 7.97
CA TRP A 150 5.87 1.08 8.32
C TRP A 150 6.69 1.51 7.10
N ASN A 151 6.64 0.73 6.02
CA ASN A 151 7.33 1.09 4.79
C ASN A 151 6.72 2.34 4.14
N GLY A 152 5.40 2.51 4.20
CA GLY A 152 4.74 3.74 3.79
C GLY A 152 5.17 4.94 4.63
N TRP A 153 5.21 4.78 5.96
CA TRP A 153 5.63 5.82 6.91
C TRP A 153 7.04 6.34 6.64
N ARG A 154 8.01 5.43 6.46
CA ARG A 154 9.42 5.77 6.18
C ARG A 154 9.66 6.49 4.86
N GLN A 155 8.69 6.43 3.95
CA GLN A 155 8.75 7.10 2.66
C GLN A 155 8.04 8.45 2.67
N LEU A 156 7.48 8.87 3.80
CA LEU A 156 6.80 10.15 3.94
C LEU A 156 7.81 11.26 4.26
N LYS A 157 7.64 12.42 3.63
CA LYS A 157 8.37 13.63 4.05
C LYS A 157 7.91 14.07 5.45
N PRO A 158 8.76 14.73 6.25
CA PRO A 158 8.30 15.46 7.42
C PRO A 158 7.15 16.41 7.04
N GLY A 159 6.03 16.32 7.76
CA GLY A 159 4.81 17.08 7.46
C GLY A 159 3.96 16.54 6.29
N GLY A 160 4.29 15.39 5.73
CA GLY A 160 3.45 14.68 4.76
C GLY A 160 2.23 14.03 5.43
N VAL A 161 1.31 13.51 4.62
CA VAL A 161 0.12 12.79 5.10
C VAL A 161 0.14 11.33 4.63
N LEU A 162 -0.03 10.40 5.56
CA LEU A 162 -0.23 8.99 5.28
C LEU A 162 -1.68 8.60 5.58
N VAL A 163 -2.32 7.90 4.66
CA VAL A 163 -3.61 7.25 4.88
C VAL A 163 -3.38 5.74 4.91
N TYR A 164 -3.83 5.10 5.99
CA TYR A 164 -3.92 3.65 6.09
C TYR A 164 -5.39 3.26 5.96
N SER A 165 -5.69 2.32 5.06
CA SER A 165 -7.05 1.83 4.87
C SER A 165 -7.08 0.32 4.80
N THR A 166 -8.13 -0.25 5.37
CA THR A 166 -8.51 -1.63 5.14
C THR A 166 -10.00 -1.70 4.86
N CYS A 167 -10.41 -2.85 4.34
CA CYS A 167 -11.79 -3.25 4.17
C CYS A 167 -12.31 -4.13 5.31
N SER A 168 -11.56 -4.23 6.42
CA SER A 168 -11.87 -5.09 7.56
C SER A 168 -12.60 -4.31 8.64
N LEU A 169 -13.46 -5.01 9.39
CA LEU A 169 -14.13 -4.48 10.58
C LEU A 169 -13.45 -4.96 11.87
N ALA A 170 -12.43 -5.82 11.78
CA ALA A 170 -11.71 -6.33 12.94
C ALA A 170 -10.68 -5.31 13.46
N SER A 171 -10.79 -4.94 14.73
CA SER A 171 -9.92 -3.93 15.36
C SER A 171 -8.43 -4.30 15.33
N VAL A 172 -8.12 -5.60 15.33
CA VAL A 172 -6.74 -6.13 15.25
C VAL A 172 -6.03 -5.75 13.95
N GLN A 173 -6.77 -5.48 12.87
CA GLN A 173 -6.26 -5.05 11.57
C GLN A 173 -6.32 -3.52 11.38
N ASN A 174 -7.02 -2.80 12.27
CA ASN A 174 -7.27 -1.37 12.17
C ASN A 174 -6.59 -0.63 13.34
N GLU A 175 -7.31 -0.40 14.43
CA GLU A 175 -6.86 0.38 15.58
C GLU A 175 -5.57 -0.19 16.20
N GLU A 176 -5.43 -1.51 16.26
CA GLU A 176 -4.23 -2.14 16.82
C GLU A 176 -2.99 -1.98 15.90
N VAL A 177 -3.17 -1.98 14.57
CA VAL A 177 -2.08 -1.73 13.61
C VAL A 177 -1.63 -0.27 13.65
N VAL A 178 -2.60 0.66 13.72
CA VAL A 178 -2.32 2.10 13.83
C VAL A 178 -1.65 2.42 15.16
N ARG A 179 -2.14 1.85 16.27
CA ARG A 179 -1.52 2.01 17.59
C ARG A 179 -0.07 1.52 17.61
N TRP A 180 0.19 0.36 17.00
CA TRP A 180 1.55 -0.16 16.86
C TRP A 180 2.50 0.83 16.16
N LEU A 181 2.05 1.52 15.10
CA LEU A 181 2.88 2.55 14.44
C LEU A 181 3.15 3.73 15.38
N LEU A 182 2.12 4.25 16.05
CA LEU A 182 2.24 5.38 16.96
C LEU A 182 3.18 5.08 18.13
N ASP A 183 3.15 3.86 18.66
CA ASP A 183 4.05 3.40 19.72
C ASP A 183 5.49 3.20 19.21
N SER A 184 5.65 2.87 17.92
CA SER A 184 6.96 2.65 17.30
C SER A 184 7.69 3.95 16.94
N ASP A 185 6.96 5.05 16.73
CA ASP A 185 7.54 6.38 16.44
C ASP A 185 6.74 7.53 17.11
N PRO A 186 6.77 7.62 18.46
CA PRO A 186 5.86 8.50 19.22
C PRO A 186 6.08 10.01 18.99
N SER A 187 7.27 10.39 18.51
CA SER A 187 7.64 11.79 18.32
C SER A 187 7.30 12.33 16.94
N ALA A 188 7.09 11.45 15.94
CA ALA A 188 6.92 11.86 14.55
C ALA A 188 5.50 11.62 14.01
N ALA A 189 4.78 10.61 14.50
CA ALA A 189 3.44 10.29 14.03
C ALA A 189 2.35 10.93 14.88
N LYS A 190 1.33 11.52 14.24
CA LYS A 190 0.14 12.07 14.88
C LYS A 190 -1.09 11.66 14.08
N LEU A 191 -2.18 11.34 14.79
CA LEU A 191 -3.48 11.14 14.16
C LEU A 191 -4.11 12.50 13.85
N ASP A 192 -4.52 12.66 12.59
CA ASP A 192 -5.31 13.80 12.13
C ASP A 192 -6.77 13.34 12.02
N PRO A 193 -7.73 13.99 12.73
CA PRO A 193 -9.14 13.65 12.62
C PRO A 193 -9.64 13.72 11.19
N LEU A 194 -10.49 12.78 10.79
CA LEU A 194 -11.11 12.81 9.47
C LEU A 194 -11.99 14.08 9.34
N PRO A 195 -12.04 14.71 8.16
CA PRO A 195 -12.75 15.98 7.95
C PRO A 195 -14.27 15.82 7.86
N PHE A 196 -14.82 14.73 8.39
CA PHE A 196 -16.25 14.41 8.39
C PHE A 196 -16.59 13.57 9.62
N GLU A 197 -17.82 13.73 10.11
CA GLU A 197 -18.37 12.84 11.12
C GLU A 197 -18.81 11.53 10.47
N LEU A 198 -18.42 10.41 11.08
CA LEU A 198 -19.02 9.11 10.72
C LEU A 198 -20.49 9.15 11.17
N GLY A 199 -21.40 8.84 10.24
CA GLY A 199 -22.83 8.79 10.55
C GLY A 199 -23.07 7.92 11.78
N GLN A 200 -23.94 8.39 12.69
CA GLN A 200 -24.27 7.61 13.87
C GLN A 200 -24.81 6.23 13.46
N PRO A 201 -24.53 5.17 14.23
CA PRO A 201 -25.14 3.86 13.98
C PRO A 201 -26.64 4.07 13.89
N GLY A 202 -27.24 3.79 12.73
CA GLY A 202 -28.67 3.98 12.56
C GLY A 202 -29.41 3.14 13.60
N ASP A 203 -30.20 3.80 14.44
CA ASP A 203 -31.12 3.17 15.38
C ASP A 203 -31.92 2.13 14.59
N GLY A 204 -31.68 0.84 14.83
CA GLY A 204 -32.16 -0.25 14.01
C GLY A 204 -33.68 -0.41 14.01
N VAL A 205 -34.40 0.46 13.29
CA VAL A 205 -35.83 0.40 13.06
C VAL A 205 -36.10 0.61 11.57
N GLY A 206 -36.32 -0.51 10.88
CA GLY A 206 -36.75 -0.59 9.48
C GLY A 206 -37.16 -2.01 9.15
#